data_AF-A0A929CLV7-F1
#
_entry.id   AF-A0A929CLV7-F1
#
_cell.length_a   1.000
_cell.length_b   1.000
_cell.length_c   1.000
_cell.angle_alpha   90.00
_cell.angle_beta   90.00
_cell.angle_gamma   90.00
#
_symmetry.space_group_name_H-M   'P 1'
#
loop_
_entity.id
_entity.type
_entity.pdbx_description
1 polymer ?
#
loop_
_entity_poly.entity_id
_entity_poly.type
_entity_poly.pdbx_seq_one_letter_code
_entity_poly.pdbx_strand_id
1 'polypeptide(L)'
;MKYTYLFLFTLVIVSCKNDITKKGEVESPVAVNENPLIYPEEIHFKSMRQVTFGGDNAEAYWSFDDNQIVFQSNNKNWNVSCDQMFLMNVDETFDSIIPPMISTGKG
;
A
#
# COMPACT_ATOMS: atom_id res chain seq x y z
N MET A 1 -21.18 47.37 -21.33
CA MET A 1 -19.79 47.59 -20.87
C MET A 1 -19.68 48.18 -19.47
N LYS A 2 -20.58 49.08 -19.01
CA LYS A 2 -20.56 49.59 -17.62
C LYS A 2 -20.84 48.53 -16.54
N TYR A 3 -21.78 47.63 -16.81
CA TYR A 3 -22.16 46.57 -15.85
C TYR A 3 -21.25 45.34 -15.91
N THR A 4 -20.41 45.23 -16.93
CA THR A 4 -19.46 44.12 -17.10
C THR A 4 -18.34 44.21 -16.06
N TYR A 5 -17.87 45.43 -15.75
CA TYR A 5 -16.94 45.68 -14.64
C TYR A 5 -17.61 45.55 -13.26
N LEU A 6 -18.91 45.87 -13.16
CA LEU A 6 -19.68 45.71 -11.92
C LEU A 6 -19.81 44.24 -11.51
N PHE A 7 -19.96 43.33 -12.47
CA PHE A 7 -20.04 41.88 -12.25
C PHE A 7 -18.67 41.23 -11.97
N LEU A 8 -17.59 41.80 -12.50
CA LEU A 8 -16.23 41.32 -12.25
C LEU A 8 -15.72 41.72 -10.86
N PHE A 9 -16.18 42.86 -10.33
CA PHE A 9 -15.81 43.33 -8.98
C PHE A 9 -16.48 42.50 -7.85
N THR A 10 -17.66 41.93 -8.10
CA THR A 10 -18.36 41.06 -7.13
C THR A 10 -17.75 39.67 -6.99
N LEU A 11 -16.97 39.18 -7.96
CA LEU A 11 -16.31 37.88 -7.86
C LEU A 11 -15.06 37.88 -6.98
N VAL A 12 -14.45 39.04 -6.72
CA VAL A 12 -13.21 39.14 -5.93
C VAL A 12 -13.48 39.10 -4.42
N ILE A 13 -14.65 39.56 -3.97
CA ILE A 13 -15.02 39.62 -2.54
C ILE A 13 -15.48 38.28 -1.94
N VAL A 14 -15.66 37.22 -2.75
CA VAL A 14 -16.05 35.88 -2.27
C VAL A 14 -14.84 34.95 -2.07
N SER A 15 -13.61 35.44 -2.24
CA SER A 15 -12.38 34.64 -2.08
C SER A 15 -11.60 34.94 -0.78
N CYS A 16 -12.22 35.53 0.24
CA CYS A 16 -11.64 35.63 1.57
C CYS A 16 -12.71 35.50 2.67
N LYS A 17 -12.90 34.29 3.18
CA LYS A 17 -13.30 34.04 4.58
C LYS A 17 -13.09 32.57 4.94
N ASN A 18 -11.94 32.30 5.58
CA ASN A 18 -11.90 31.63 6.88
C ASN A 18 -10.46 31.62 7.40
N ASP A 19 -10.17 32.59 8.26
CA ASP A 19 -9.11 32.45 9.26
C ASP A 19 -9.57 31.46 10.33
N ILE A 20 -8.82 30.39 10.53
CA ILE A 20 -8.64 29.81 11.87
C ILE A 20 -7.13 29.60 12.05
N THR A 21 -6.50 30.61 12.64
CA THR A 21 -5.32 30.45 13.47
C THR A 21 -5.58 29.38 14.54
N LYS A 22 -4.86 28.26 14.51
CA LYS A 22 -4.55 27.50 15.72
C LYS A 22 -3.05 27.58 15.99
N LYS A 23 -2.73 28.34 17.03
CA LYS A 23 -1.42 28.45 17.66
C LYS A 23 -1.36 27.40 18.77
N GLY A 24 -0.35 26.52 18.72
CA GLY A 24 0.20 25.76 19.84
C GLY A 24 -0.61 24.58 20.37
N GLU A 25 -0.07 23.37 20.19
CA GLU A 25 0.22 22.45 21.31
C GLU A 25 1.28 21.44 20.85
N VAL A 26 2.38 21.36 21.60
CA VAL A 26 3.37 20.29 21.54
C VAL A 26 2.81 19.15 22.36
N GLU A 27 2.38 18.09 21.68
CA GLU A 27 2.50 16.68 22.07
C GLU A 27 1.64 15.89 21.06
N SER A 28 2.28 15.38 20.00
CA SER A 28 1.76 14.16 19.38
C SER A 28 2.55 13.04 20.04
N PRO A 29 1.90 12.01 20.62
CA PRO A 29 2.62 10.81 20.96
C PRO A 29 3.27 10.34 19.67
N VAL A 30 4.56 10.04 19.71
CA VAL A 30 5.19 9.21 18.67
C VAL A 30 4.24 8.03 18.51
N ALA A 31 3.52 7.98 17.39
CA ALA A 31 2.56 6.94 17.12
C ALA A 31 3.37 5.64 17.11
N VAL A 32 3.36 4.92 18.23
CA VAL A 32 3.96 3.59 18.32
C VAL A 32 3.29 2.82 17.21
N ASN A 33 4.09 2.40 16.23
CA ASN A 33 3.60 1.63 15.11
C ASN A 33 3.08 0.31 15.70
N GLU A 34 1.76 0.19 15.93
CA GLU A 34 1.16 -1.01 16.52
C GLU A 34 1.26 -2.24 15.62
N ASN A 35 1.88 -2.10 14.45
CA ASN A 35 2.15 -3.23 13.57
C ASN A 35 3.23 -4.13 14.19
N PRO A 36 2.89 -5.36 14.62
CA PRO A 36 3.85 -6.25 15.27
C PRO A 36 4.98 -6.73 14.33
N LEU A 37 4.87 -6.47 13.02
CA LEU A 37 5.90 -6.76 12.03
C LEU A 37 6.98 -5.67 11.96
N ILE A 38 6.71 -4.46 12.49
CA ILE A 38 7.64 -3.34 12.47
C ILE A 38 8.34 -3.28 13.82
N TYR A 39 9.67 -3.38 13.81
CA TYR A 39 10.47 -3.27 15.02
C TYR A 39 10.31 -1.88 15.66
N PRO A 40 10.29 -1.78 17.01
CA PRO A 40 10.14 -0.50 17.69
C PRO A 40 11.16 0.58 17.28
N GLU A 41 12.36 0.18 16.88
CA GLU A 41 13.44 1.08 16.44
C GLU A 41 13.42 1.41 14.94
N GLU A 42 12.53 0.80 14.14
CA GLU A 42 12.41 1.09 12.70
C GLU A 42 11.54 2.33 12.46
N ILE A 43 12.07 3.30 11.71
CA ILE A 43 11.48 4.63 11.53
C ILE A 43 11.08 4.96 10.09
N HIS A 44 11.45 4.14 9.10
CA HIS A 44 11.21 4.40 7.68
C HIS A 44 9.91 3.76 7.16
N PHE A 45 9.48 2.65 7.76
CA PHE A 45 8.25 1.98 7.34
C PHE A 45 7.02 2.62 7.97
N LYS A 46 6.14 3.14 7.10
CA LYS A 46 4.80 3.55 7.52
C LYS A 46 3.92 2.34 7.89
N SER A 47 4.03 1.26 7.13
CA SER A 47 3.23 0.04 7.29
C SER A 47 3.95 -1.17 6.68
N MET A 48 3.70 -2.35 7.23
CA MET A 48 4.22 -3.62 6.72
C MET A 48 3.12 -4.67 6.74
N ARG A 49 3.14 -5.60 5.77
CA ARG A 49 2.17 -6.69 5.66
C ARG A 49 2.88 -7.97 5.26
N GLN A 50 2.60 -9.06 5.96
CA GLN A 50 3.01 -10.40 5.55
C GLN A 50 1.94 -10.97 4.61
N VAL A 51 2.35 -11.49 3.46
CA VAL A 51 1.44 -11.92 2.38
C VAL A 51 1.44 -13.43 2.15
N THR A 52 2.49 -14.14 2.59
CA THR A 52 2.61 -15.60 2.52
C THR A 52 3.05 -16.18 3.86
N PHE A 53 2.66 -17.44 4.11
CA PHE A 53 2.90 -18.12 5.39
C PHE A 53 3.54 -19.49 5.14
N GLY A 54 4.87 -19.52 5.23
CA GLY A 54 5.69 -20.71 4.99
C GLY A 54 6.34 -20.77 3.61
N GLY A 55 7.09 -21.85 3.38
CA GLY A 55 7.94 -22.02 2.20
C GLY A 55 9.13 -21.05 2.17
N ASP A 56 10.02 -21.30 1.23
CA ASP A 56 11.01 -20.31 0.78
C ASP A 56 10.35 -19.49 -0.32
N ASN A 57 10.40 -18.17 -0.20
CA ASN A 57 9.78 -17.25 -1.16
C ASN A 57 10.88 -16.38 -1.77
N ALA A 58 10.91 -16.27 -3.11
CA ALA A 58 11.97 -15.57 -3.84
C ALA A 58 11.45 -14.91 -5.12
N GLU A 59 12.30 -14.13 -5.77
CA GLU A 59 12.10 -13.62 -7.14
C GLU A 59 10.75 -12.91 -7.38
N ALA A 60 10.40 -11.97 -6.50
CA ALA A 60 9.17 -11.19 -6.63
C ALA A 60 9.32 -10.02 -7.61
N TYR A 61 8.39 -9.91 -8.58
CA TYR A 61 8.34 -8.82 -9.57
C TYR A 61 6.94 -8.23 -9.68
N TRP A 62 6.88 -6.91 -9.77
CA TRP A 62 5.65 -6.16 -9.96
C TRP A 62 5.21 -6.18 -11.43
N SER A 63 3.90 -6.23 -11.66
CA SER A 63 3.32 -5.86 -12.95
C SER A 63 3.51 -4.36 -13.20
N PHE A 64 3.51 -3.96 -14.48
CA PHE A 64 3.75 -2.56 -14.87
C PHE A 64 2.68 -1.57 -14.38
N ASP A 65 1.51 -2.06 -14.01
CA ASP A 65 0.38 -1.28 -13.50
C ASP A 65 0.27 -1.33 -11.97
N ASP A 66 1.26 -1.90 -11.29
CA ASP A 66 1.36 -2.04 -9.84
C ASP A 66 0.21 -2.84 -9.19
N ASN A 67 -0.57 -3.61 -9.96
CA ASN A 67 -1.72 -4.35 -9.45
C ASN A 67 -1.41 -5.81 -9.09
N GLN A 68 -0.30 -6.37 -9.60
CA GLN A 68 0.04 -7.78 -9.42
C GLN A 68 1.50 -7.99 -9.11
N ILE A 69 1.78 -9.10 -8.43
CA ILE A 69 3.12 -9.60 -8.17
C ILE A 69 3.20 -11.04 -8.67
N VAL A 70 4.23 -11.34 -9.45
CA VAL A 70 4.67 -12.72 -9.70
C VAL A 70 5.81 -13.04 -8.76
N PHE A 71 5.81 -14.22 -8.15
CA PHE A 71 6.86 -14.66 -7.23
C PHE A 71 7.05 -16.18 -7.29
N GLN A 72 8.17 -16.65 -6.77
CA GLN A 72 8.44 -18.09 -6.62
C GLN A 72 8.24 -18.54 -5.18
N SER A 73 7.71 -19.75 -5.02
CA SER A 73 7.65 -20.41 -3.71
C SER A 73 7.71 -21.94 -3.80
N ASN A 74 8.27 -22.58 -2.78
CA ASN A 74 8.24 -24.04 -2.58
C ASN A 74 7.31 -24.49 -1.45
N ASN A 75 6.34 -23.64 -1.06
CA ASN A 75 5.47 -23.90 0.09
C ASN A 75 4.75 -25.25 -0.01
N LYS A 76 5.16 -26.22 0.82
CA LYS A 76 4.61 -27.59 0.82
C LYS A 76 3.10 -27.63 1.12
N ASN A 77 2.57 -26.63 1.82
CA ASN A 77 1.13 -26.52 2.09
C ASN A 77 0.32 -26.20 0.81
N TRP A 78 0.99 -25.76 -0.26
CA TRP A 78 0.41 -25.49 -1.57
C TRP A 78 0.53 -26.69 -2.52
N ASN A 79 0.88 -27.87 -2.00
CA ASN A 79 1.03 -29.11 -2.75
C ASN A 79 2.08 -29.03 -3.88
N VAL A 80 3.19 -28.35 -3.61
CA VAL A 80 4.38 -28.28 -4.49
C VAL A 80 5.60 -28.88 -3.81
N SER A 81 6.53 -29.41 -4.62
CA SER A 81 7.77 -30.06 -4.15
C SER A 81 9.05 -29.33 -4.54
N CYS A 82 8.95 -28.27 -5.34
CA CYS A 82 10.04 -27.41 -5.78
C CYS A 82 9.51 -25.99 -6.02
N ASP A 83 10.40 -25.06 -6.35
CA ASP A 83 10.02 -23.68 -6.65
C ASP A 83 9.07 -23.63 -7.85
N GLN A 84 7.88 -23.09 -7.61
CA GLN A 84 6.87 -22.82 -8.63
C GLN A 84 6.58 -21.33 -8.67
N MET A 85 6.19 -20.85 -9.86
CA MET A 85 5.78 -19.46 -10.05
C MET A 85 4.29 -19.29 -9.78
N PHE A 86 3.97 -18.27 -8.98
CA PHE A 86 2.62 -17.92 -8.55
C PHE A 86 2.30 -16.46 -8.85
N LEU A 87 1.02 -16.15 -9.01
CA LEU A 87 0.50 -14.81 -9.21
C LEU A 87 -0.28 -14.35 -7.98
N MET A 88 -0.16 -13.08 -7.64
CA MET A 88 -0.83 -12.43 -6.51
C MET A 88 -1.35 -11.06 -6.95
N ASN A 89 -2.59 -10.72 -6.61
CA ASN A 89 -3.06 -9.32 -6.62
C ASN A 89 -2.60 -8.61 -5.34
N VAL A 90 -2.34 -7.30 -5.41
CA VAL A 90 -1.73 -6.52 -4.31
C VAL A 90 -2.48 -6.52 -2.97
N ASP A 91 -3.77 -6.84 -2.98
CA ASP A 91 -4.64 -6.88 -1.82
C ASP A 91 -4.80 -8.29 -1.24
N GLU A 92 -4.28 -9.33 -1.92
CA GLU A 92 -4.41 -10.72 -1.51
C GLU A 92 -3.40 -11.12 -0.42
N THR A 93 -3.81 -12.07 0.43
CA THR A 93 -2.99 -12.71 1.46
C THR A 93 -3.22 -14.23 1.39
N PHE A 94 -2.15 -15.02 1.43
CA PHE A 94 -2.18 -16.48 1.28
C PHE A 94 -1.88 -17.20 2.61
N ASP A 95 -2.69 -16.91 3.63
CA ASP A 95 -2.69 -17.60 4.93
C ASP A 95 -3.54 -18.88 4.91
N SER A 96 -4.66 -18.84 4.19
CA SER A 96 -5.67 -19.90 4.13
C SER A 96 -6.01 -20.36 2.71
N ILE A 97 -5.51 -19.64 1.70
CA ILE A 97 -5.75 -19.91 0.28
C ILE A 97 -4.44 -20.12 -0.46
N ILE A 98 -4.48 -20.96 -1.51
CA ILE A 98 -3.32 -21.23 -2.36
C ILE A 98 -3.35 -20.23 -3.54
N PRO A 99 -2.25 -19.51 -3.82
CA PRO A 99 -2.19 -18.59 -4.95
C PRO A 99 -2.31 -19.31 -6.30
N PRO A 100 -2.84 -18.65 -7.34
CA PRO A 100 -2.82 -19.18 -8.70
C PRO A 100 -1.38 -19.48 -9.16
N MET A 101 -1.12 -20.75 -9.50
CA MET A 101 0.15 -21.17 -10.10
C MET A 101 0.14 -20.89 -11.61
N ILE A 102 1.19 -20.25 -12.12
CA ILE A 102 1.34 -19.94 -13.55
C ILE A 102 2.41 -20.77 -14.26
N SER A 103 3.24 -21.46 -13.47
CA SER A 103 4.23 -22.42 -13.96
C SER A 103 3.57 -23.75 -14.35
N THR A 104 4.28 -24.55 -15.15
CA THR A 104 3.75 -25.84 -15.64
C THR A 104 4.00 -27.00 -14.68
N GLY A 105 4.74 -26.78 -13.58
CA GLY A 105 5.16 -27.85 -12.66
C GLY A 105 6.26 -28.76 -13.19
N LYS A 106 6.84 -28.47 -14.37
CA LYS A 106 7.76 -29.39 -15.07
C LYS A 106 9.25 -29.06 -14.96
N GLY A 107 9.61 -27.91 -14.39
CA GLY A 107 10.99 -27.41 -14.42
C GLY A 107 11.37 -26.98 -15.84
#